data_AF-A0A1V9EMR8-F1
#
_entry.id   AF-A0A1V9EMR8-F1
#
_cell.length_a   1.000
_cell.length_b   1.000
_cell.length_c   1.000
_cell.angle_alpha   90.00
_cell.angle_beta   90.00
_cell.angle_gamma   90.00
#
_symmetry.space_group_name_H-M   'P 1'
#
loop_
_entity.id
_entity.type
_entity.pdbx_description
1 polymer ?
#
loop_
_entity_poly.entity_id
_entity_poly.type
_entity_poly.pdbx_seq_one_letter_code
_entity_poly.pdbx_strand_id
1 'polypeptide(L)'
;MAFLEKHLYVKKSTLPNAGKGLFTKKLIPKGTRIVEYKGRTRTWKEVQADEDESPYIYYVKRNFVIDALNDKKALARYANDARGLERVKDINNNAEYAEEGVRVFIEATKDIPAGGEILVGYGPEYWQVIRHNIRIDIKEKKKALANGAKVNGAKVNGKIANGKVANGKKVNGKKTNGAKVNGTNGNGKSVHAKVNGRKVKKAIANGQ
;
A
#
# COMPACT_ATOMS: atom_id res chain seq x y z
N MET A 1 -20.54 20.27 8.42
CA MET A 1 -20.75 18.95 9.06
C MET A 1 -19.53 18.61 9.90
N ALA A 2 -19.72 18.15 11.14
CA ALA A 2 -18.62 17.68 11.99
C ALA A 2 -18.35 16.21 11.67
N PHE A 3 -17.18 15.89 11.10
CA PHE A 3 -16.77 14.52 10.85
C PHE A 3 -16.57 13.76 12.17
N LEU A 4 -16.64 12.42 12.12
CA LEU A 4 -16.49 11.56 13.29
C LEU A 4 -15.03 11.44 13.77
N GLU A 5 -14.10 12.26 13.26
CA GLU A 5 -12.64 12.17 13.51
C GLU A 5 -12.28 12.02 15.01
N LYS A 6 -12.98 12.70 15.92
CA LYS A 6 -12.77 12.60 17.39
C LYS A 6 -13.11 11.21 17.97
N HIS A 7 -14.01 10.50 17.28
CA HIS A 7 -14.46 9.15 17.63
C HIS A 7 -13.71 8.07 16.87
N LEU A 8 -12.78 8.42 15.99
CA LEU A 8 -11.93 7.47 15.30
C LEU A 8 -10.61 7.27 16.03
N TYR A 9 -9.98 6.12 15.81
CA TYR A 9 -8.65 5.82 16.32
C TYR A 9 -7.95 4.79 15.44
N VAL A 10 -6.62 4.72 15.58
CA VAL A 10 -5.77 3.83 14.79
C VAL A 10 -5.19 2.77 15.71
N LYS A 11 -5.32 1.50 15.34
CA LYS A 11 -4.64 0.37 16.00
C LYS A 11 -4.18 -0.65 14.95
N LYS A 12 -3.57 -1.76 15.38
CA LYS A 12 -3.25 -2.88 14.48
C LYS A 12 -4.54 -3.39 13.82
N SER A 13 -4.52 -3.56 12.50
CA SER A 13 -5.66 -4.08 11.74
C SER A 13 -5.99 -5.52 12.17
N THR A 14 -7.27 -5.86 12.04
CA THR A 14 -7.78 -7.24 12.18
C THR A 14 -7.45 -8.09 10.94
N LEU A 15 -7.18 -7.45 9.80
CA LEU A 15 -6.76 -8.13 8.59
C LEU A 15 -5.31 -8.59 8.71
N PRO A 16 -4.99 -9.83 8.30
CA PRO A 16 -3.63 -10.34 8.30
C PRO A 16 -2.78 -9.46 7.40
N ASN A 17 -1.56 -9.18 7.85
CA ASN A 17 -0.59 -8.46 7.06
C ASN A 17 -0.99 -7.01 6.67
N ALA A 18 -2.16 -6.47 7.01
CA ALA A 18 -2.57 -5.12 6.59
C ALA A 18 -1.91 -3.97 7.38
N GLY A 19 -1.21 -4.25 8.48
CA GLY A 19 -0.54 -3.22 9.27
C GLY A 19 -1.49 -2.50 10.24
N LYS A 20 -1.64 -1.17 10.10
CA LYS A 20 -2.54 -0.36 10.93
C LYS A 20 -3.92 -0.27 10.26
N GLY A 21 -4.97 -0.24 11.07
CA GLY A 21 -6.36 -0.09 10.64
C GLY A 21 -7.03 1.11 11.29
N LEU A 22 -8.12 1.58 10.68
CA LEU A 22 -8.97 2.66 11.18
C LEU A 22 -10.18 2.06 11.93
N PHE A 23 -10.44 2.53 13.14
CA PHE A 23 -11.50 2.01 14.00
C PHE A 23 -12.36 3.13 14.57
N THR A 24 -13.57 2.78 15.02
CA THR A 24 -14.52 3.72 15.65
C THR A 24 -14.74 3.40 17.13
N LYS A 25 -14.87 4.43 17.97
CA LYS A 25 -15.20 4.31 19.40
C LYS A 25 -16.71 4.17 19.64
N LYS A 26 -17.54 4.47 18.65
CA LYS A 26 -19.01 4.47 18.75
C LYS A 26 -19.61 3.74 17.56
N LEU A 27 -20.88 3.34 17.70
CA LEU A 27 -21.67 2.86 16.56
C LEU A 27 -21.69 3.93 15.47
N ILE A 28 -21.42 3.52 14.23
CA ILE A 28 -21.59 4.33 13.03
C ILE A 28 -22.75 3.72 12.23
N PRO A 29 -23.91 4.40 12.15
CA PRO A 29 -25.02 3.94 11.33
C PRO A 29 -24.67 3.91 9.84
N LYS A 30 -25.31 3.02 9.08
CA LYS A 30 -25.30 3.03 7.61
C LYS A 30 -25.63 4.42 7.06
N GLY A 31 -24.94 4.81 5.97
CA GLY A 31 -25.09 6.10 5.31
C GLY A 31 -24.33 7.25 5.98
N THR A 32 -23.67 6.99 7.12
CA THR A 32 -22.90 8.03 7.81
C THR A 32 -21.63 8.36 7.05
N ARG A 33 -21.41 9.65 6.76
CA ARG A 33 -20.13 10.17 6.29
C ARG A 33 -19.11 10.20 7.44
N ILE A 34 -18.12 9.33 7.39
CA ILE A 34 -17.22 9.00 8.51
C ILE A 34 -16.08 10.02 8.60
N VAL A 35 -15.29 10.14 7.53
CA VAL A 35 -14.04 10.91 7.48
C VAL A 35 -13.69 11.28 6.05
N GLU A 36 -12.97 12.38 5.86
CA GLU A 36 -12.45 12.80 4.56
C GLU A 36 -11.04 12.22 4.33
N TYR A 37 -10.80 11.75 3.11
CA TYR A 37 -9.48 11.33 2.64
C TYR A 37 -8.66 12.56 2.25
N LYS A 38 -7.85 13.03 3.20
CA LYS A 38 -7.02 14.23 3.08
C LYS A 38 -5.55 13.88 2.84
N GLY A 39 -4.86 14.76 2.14
CA GLY A 39 -3.43 14.64 1.85
C GLY A 39 -2.95 15.83 1.03
N ARG A 40 -1.68 15.80 0.63
CA ARG A 40 -1.11 16.79 -0.28
C ARG A 40 -1.73 16.60 -1.66
N THR A 41 -2.28 17.67 -2.23
CA THR A 41 -2.74 17.64 -3.63
C THR A 41 -1.54 17.71 -4.58
N ARG A 42 -1.57 16.85 -5.61
CA ARG A 42 -0.56 16.76 -6.67
C ARG A 42 -1.23 16.54 -8.02
N THR A 43 -0.48 16.71 -9.09
CA THR A 43 -0.86 16.25 -10.44
C THR A 43 -0.44 14.79 -10.62
N TRP A 44 -1.08 14.09 -11.55
CA TRP A 44 -0.70 12.72 -11.90
C TRP A 44 0.72 12.63 -12.45
N LYS A 45 1.20 13.67 -13.14
CA LYS A 45 2.57 13.75 -13.65
C LYS A 45 3.59 13.79 -12.51
N GLU A 46 3.33 14.57 -11.46
CA GLU A 46 4.23 14.65 -10.31
C GLU A 46 4.27 13.34 -9.54
N VAL A 47 3.14 12.65 -9.40
CA VAL A 47 3.06 11.35 -8.73
C VAL A 47 3.83 10.28 -9.49
N GLN A 48 3.77 10.28 -10.82
CA GLN A 48 4.54 9.35 -11.66
C GLN A 48 6.05 9.62 -11.69
N ALA A 49 6.46 10.87 -11.42
CA ALA A 49 7.86 11.27 -11.47
C ALA A 49 8.62 10.92 -10.18
N ASP A 50 7.91 10.59 -9.09
CA ASP A 50 8.56 10.22 -7.84
C ASP A 50 9.24 8.84 -7.96
N GLU A 51 10.49 8.79 -7.50
CA GLU A 51 11.23 7.52 -7.33
C GLU A 51 10.67 6.70 -6.15
N ASP A 52 9.99 7.36 -5.21
CA ASP A 52 9.30 6.73 -4.08
C ASP A 52 7.81 6.57 -4.39
N GLU A 53 7.37 5.34 -4.67
CA GLU A 53 5.96 5.02 -4.86
C GLU A 53 5.18 5.26 -3.56
N SER A 54 4.21 6.19 -3.57
CA SER A 54 3.34 6.46 -2.43
C SER A 54 2.18 5.45 -2.40
N PRO A 55 2.06 4.62 -1.36
CA PRO A 55 0.95 3.67 -1.22
C PRO A 55 -0.36 4.32 -0.74
N TYR A 56 -0.38 5.65 -0.55
CA TYR A 56 -1.53 6.40 -0.02
C TYR A 56 -2.06 7.42 -1.03
N ILE A 57 -2.08 7.02 -2.30
CA ILE A 57 -2.59 7.81 -3.41
C ILE A 57 -4.09 7.55 -3.59
N TYR A 58 -4.86 8.62 -3.71
CA TYR A 58 -6.21 8.59 -4.27
C TYR A 58 -6.25 9.44 -5.55
N TYR A 59 -6.50 8.79 -6.68
CA TYR A 59 -6.64 9.47 -7.97
C TYR A 59 -8.07 10.02 -8.10
N VAL A 60 -8.22 11.34 -8.20
CA VAL A 60 -9.51 11.96 -8.51
C VAL A 60 -9.55 12.34 -9.99
N LYS A 61 -8.56 13.10 -10.46
CA LYS A 61 -8.39 13.45 -11.87
C LYS A 61 -6.94 13.80 -12.19
N ARG A 62 -6.62 13.95 -13.48
CA ARG A 62 -5.26 14.19 -13.99
C ARG A 62 -4.48 15.28 -13.24
N ASN A 63 -5.13 16.39 -12.90
CA ASN A 63 -4.51 17.53 -12.20
C ASN A 63 -4.87 17.60 -10.72
N PHE A 64 -5.47 16.55 -10.16
CA PHE A 64 -5.87 16.50 -8.76
C PHE A 64 -5.80 15.05 -8.24
N VAL A 65 -4.71 14.77 -7.56
CA VAL A 65 -4.41 13.50 -6.89
C VAL A 65 -4.13 13.82 -5.43
N ILE A 66 -4.72 13.04 -4.52
CA ILE A 66 -4.53 13.22 -3.08
C ILE A 66 -3.47 12.24 -2.63
N ASP A 67 -2.37 12.73 -2.07
CA ASP A 67 -1.26 11.93 -1.53
C ASP A 67 -1.20 12.08 -0.01
N ALA A 68 -1.67 11.06 0.71
CA ALA A 68 -1.74 11.05 2.17
C ALA A 68 -0.47 10.44 2.82
N LEU A 69 0.63 10.24 2.08
CA LEU A 69 1.85 9.62 2.63
C LEU A 69 2.37 10.36 3.86
N ASN A 70 2.53 11.69 3.74
CA ASN A 70 3.12 12.54 4.76
C ASN A 70 2.09 13.09 5.77
N ASP A 71 0.79 12.99 5.47
CA ASP A 71 -0.27 13.44 6.36
C ASP A 71 -0.67 12.33 7.35
N LYS A 72 0.18 12.09 8.34
CA LYS A 72 -0.06 11.06 9.36
C LYS A 72 -1.29 11.33 10.23
N LYS A 73 -1.79 12.57 10.24
CA LYS A 73 -2.98 13.00 10.99
C LYS A 73 -4.27 12.71 10.21
N ALA A 74 -4.21 12.61 8.87
CA ALA A 74 -5.33 12.18 8.05
C ALA A 74 -5.69 10.71 8.34
N LEU A 75 -6.75 10.49 9.13
CA LEU A 75 -7.10 9.16 9.62
C LEU A 75 -7.58 8.20 8.53
N ALA A 76 -8.22 8.72 7.48
CA ALA A 76 -8.75 7.94 6.36
C ALA A 76 -7.69 7.05 5.67
N ARG A 77 -6.41 7.47 5.67
CA ARG A 77 -5.29 6.71 5.09
C ARG A 77 -5.07 5.32 5.72
N TYR A 78 -5.63 5.09 6.91
CA TYR A 78 -5.49 3.82 7.64
C TYR A 78 -6.66 2.85 7.40
N ALA A 79 -7.67 3.24 6.62
CA ALA A 79 -8.76 2.31 6.25
C ALA A 79 -8.23 1.25 5.28
N ASN A 80 -8.52 -0.03 5.57
CA ASN A 80 -8.06 -1.17 4.79
C ASN A 80 -9.17 -1.79 3.95
N ASP A 81 -8.82 -2.48 2.86
CA ASP A 81 -9.78 -3.25 2.06
C ASP A 81 -9.76 -4.73 2.46
N ALA A 82 -10.88 -5.21 2.97
CA ALA A 82 -11.09 -6.61 3.38
C ALA A 82 -10.99 -7.60 2.20
N ARG A 83 -11.09 -7.10 0.95
CA ARG A 83 -11.04 -7.91 -0.28
C ARG A 83 -9.63 -8.01 -0.87
N GLY A 84 -8.60 -7.69 -0.06
CA GLY A 84 -7.21 -7.62 -0.48
C GLY A 84 -6.54 -8.93 -0.86
N LEU A 85 -5.22 -9.01 -0.65
CA LEU A 85 -4.42 -10.19 -1.01
C LEU A 85 -4.87 -11.45 -0.25
N GLU A 86 -5.18 -11.29 1.03
CA GLU A 86 -5.68 -12.33 1.91
C GLU A 86 -7.09 -11.96 2.35
N ARG A 87 -8.05 -12.84 2.09
CA ARG A 87 -9.44 -12.67 2.53
C ARG A 87 -9.65 -13.41 3.84
N VAL A 88 -10.23 -12.73 4.82
CA VAL A 88 -10.64 -13.34 6.07
C VAL A 88 -12.10 -13.76 5.96
N LYS A 89 -12.40 -15.00 6.36
CA LYS A 89 -13.78 -15.50 6.38
C LYS A 89 -14.65 -14.56 7.24
N ASP A 90 -15.86 -14.28 6.76
CA ASP A 90 -16.88 -13.48 7.45
C ASP A 90 -16.52 -11.98 7.68
N ILE A 91 -15.38 -11.50 7.17
CA ILE A 91 -15.02 -10.08 7.16
C ILE A 91 -15.21 -9.51 5.75
N ASN A 92 -16.05 -8.50 5.63
CA ASN A 92 -16.33 -7.80 4.38
C ASN A 92 -16.27 -6.28 4.60
N ASN A 93 -16.00 -5.53 3.53
CA ASN A 93 -16.03 -4.06 3.58
C ASN A 93 -17.37 -3.55 4.12
N ASN A 94 -17.29 -2.51 4.94
CA ASN A 94 -18.40 -1.85 5.60
C ASN A 94 -18.49 -0.35 5.31
N ALA A 95 -17.60 0.13 4.45
CA ALA A 95 -17.59 1.49 3.96
C ALA A 95 -17.17 1.52 2.48
N GLU A 96 -17.43 2.66 1.84
CA GLU A 96 -17.03 2.97 0.47
C GLU A 96 -16.51 4.39 0.36
N TYR A 97 -15.83 4.68 -0.75
CA TYR A 97 -15.44 6.05 -1.07
C TYR A 97 -16.60 6.76 -1.75
N ALA A 98 -16.91 7.97 -1.29
CA ALA A 98 -17.87 8.87 -1.89
C ALA A 98 -17.15 10.14 -2.36
N GLU A 99 -17.24 10.45 -3.65
CA GLU A 99 -16.61 11.62 -4.25
C GLU A 99 -17.61 12.78 -4.34
N GLU A 100 -17.19 13.97 -3.89
CA GLU A 100 -17.94 15.21 -4.03
C GLU A 100 -17.02 16.27 -4.63
N GLY A 101 -17.08 16.39 -5.96
CA GLY A 101 -16.16 17.23 -6.71
C GLY A 101 -14.71 16.74 -6.62
N VAL A 102 -13.88 17.43 -5.85
CA VAL A 102 -12.48 17.03 -5.61
C VAL A 102 -12.23 16.44 -4.23
N ARG A 103 -13.27 16.38 -3.40
CA ARG A 103 -13.20 15.87 -2.04
C ARG A 103 -13.63 14.41 -2.04
N VAL A 104 -12.93 13.61 -1.26
CA VAL A 104 -13.16 12.17 -1.16
C VAL A 104 -13.49 11.86 0.28
N PHE A 105 -14.60 11.19 0.51
CA PHE A 105 -15.05 10.78 1.84
C PHE A 105 -15.12 9.28 1.94
N ILE A 106 -15.07 8.78 3.17
CA ILE A 106 -15.44 7.40 3.49
C ILE A 106 -16.85 7.44 4.09
N GLU A 107 -17.77 6.68 3.51
CA GLU A 107 -19.16 6.55 3.96
C GLU A 107 -19.48 5.12 4.35
N ALA A 108 -20.24 4.95 5.43
CA ALA A 108 -20.64 3.64 5.92
C ALA A 108 -21.69 3.02 4.98
N THR A 109 -21.46 1.81 4.48
CA THR A 109 -22.43 1.07 3.65
C THR A 109 -23.33 0.14 4.47
N LYS A 110 -22.98 -0.05 5.75
CA LYS A 110 -23.74 -0.77 6.77
C LYS A 110 -23.38 -0.24 8.15
N ASP A 111 -24.13 -0.64 9.17
CA ASP A 111 -23.81 -0.30 10.55
C ASP A 111 -22.43 -0.88 10.94
N ILE A 112 -21.60 -0.04 11.56
CA ILE A 112 -20.28 -0.40 12.08
C ILE A 112 -20.33 -0.28 13.60
N PRO A 113 -20.28 -1.38 14.36
CA PRO A 113 -20.38 -1.34 15.82
C PRO A 113 -19.20 -0.57 16.45
N ALA A 114 -19.40 -0.09 17.67
CA ALA A 114 -18.31 0.45 18.47
C ALA A 114 -17.16 -0.57 18.59
N GLY A 115 -15.93 -0.12 18.37
CA GLY A 115 -14.74 -0.97 18.32
C GLY A 115 -14.50 -1.67 16.98
N GLY A 116 -15.42 -1.54 16.01
CA GLY A 116 -15.31 -2.10 14.67
C GLY A 116 -14.24 -1.42 13.82
N GLU A 117 -13.60 -2.20 12.94
CA GLU A 117 -12.69 -1.68 11.91
C GLU A 117 -13.50 -1.13 10.74
N ILE A 118 -13.12 0.04 10.25
CA ILE A 118 -13.67 0.66 9.04
C ILE A 118 -12.88 0.11 7.85
N LEU A 119 -13.59 -0.65 7.01
CA LEU A 119 -13.03 -1.41 5.90
C LEU A 119 -13.65 -0.90 4.59
N VAL A 120 -12.81 -0.32 3.73
CA VAL A 120 -13.20 0.40 2.52
C VAL A 120 -12.71 -0.32 1.27
N GLY A 121 -13.53 -0.35 0.23
CA GLY A 121 -13.11 -0.93 -1.05
C GLY A 121 -12.11 -0.04 -1.80
N TYR A 122 -10.93 -0.57 -2.11
CA TYR A 122 -9.94 0.11 -2.96
C TYR A 122 -10.25 0.00 -4.46
N GLY A 123 -11.12 -0.94 -4.82
CA GLY A 123 -11.48 -1.22 -6.20
C GLY A 123 -10.68 -2.39 -6.80
N PRO A 124 -11.26 -3.10 -7.78
CA PRO A 124 -10.59 -4.24 -8.42
C PRO A 124 -9.31 -3.84 -9.17
N GLU A 125 -9.26 -2.65 -9.77
CA GLU A 125 -8.13 -2.14 -10.54
C GLU A 125 -6.88 -2.00 -9.67
N TYR A 126 -7.02 -1.47 -8.46
CA TYR A 126 -5.94 -1.39 -7.48
C TYR A 126 -5.33 -2.77 -7.20
N TRP A 127 -6.18 -3.76 -6.88
CA TRP A 127 -5.71 -5.11 -6.57
C TRP A 127 -5.15 -5.85 -7.78
N GLN A 128 -5.59 -5.54 -9.00
CA GLN A 128 -4.99 -6.07 -10.21
C GLN A 128 -3.54 -5.60 -10.37
N VAL A 129 -3.27 -4.30 -10.15
CA VAL A 129 -1.92 -3.72 -10.18
C VAL A 129 -1.04 -4.36 -9.11
N ILE A 130 -1.50 -4.42 -7.85
CA ILE A 130 -0.73 -5.02 -6.75
C ILE A 130 -0.38 -6.49 -7.05
N ARG A 131 -1.34 -7.30 -7.50
CA ARG A 131 -1.07 -8.70 -7.86
C ARG A 131 -0.13 -8.82 -9.05
N HIS A 132 -0.20 -7.91 -10.02
CA HIS A 132 0.72 -7.89 -11.16
C HIS A 132 2.16 -7.62 -10.70
N ASN A 133 2.37 -6.60 -9.86
CA ASN A 133 3.68 -6.24 -9.33
C ASN A 133 4.29 -7.38 -8.49
N ILE A 134 3.48 -8.01 -7.61
CA ILE A 134 3.93 -9.19 -6.83
C ILE A 134 4.40 -10.32 -7.74
N ARG A 135 3.72 -10.58 -8.88
CA ARG A 135 4.15 -11.62 -9.83
C ARG A 135 5.48 -11.28 -10.50
N ILE A 136 5.69 -10.01 -10.85
CA ILE A 136 6.98 -9.53 -11.40
C ILE A 136 8.08 -9.76 -10.36
N ASP A 137 7.89 -9.30 -9.13
CA ASP A 137 8.88 -9.46 -8.05
C ASP A 137 9.24 -10.93 -7.80
N ILE A 138 8.24 -11.82 -7.79
CA ILE A 138 8.46 -13.26 -7.62
C ILE A 138 9.28 -13.81 -8.80
N LYS A 139 8.98 -13.39 -10.03
CA LYS A 139 9.71 -13.83 -11.24
C LYS A 139 11.16 -13.35 -11.22
N GLU A 140 11.40 -12.10 -10.85
CA GLU A 140 12.73 -11.52 -10.75
C GLU A 140 13.56 -12.20 -9.65
N LYS A 141 12.97 -12.43 -8.47
CA LYS A 141 13.62 -13.19 -7.39
C LYS A 141 13.99 -14.60 -7.81
N LYS A 142 13.09 -15.31 -8.51
CA LYS A 142 13.38 -16.65 -9.05
C LYS A 142 14.52 -16.62 -10.05
N LYS A 143 14.56 -15.64 -10.95
CA LYS A 143 15.65 -15.46 -11.91
C LYS A 143 16.99 -15.17 -11.22
N ALA A 144 17.00 -14.29 -10.22
CA ALA A 144 18.20 -13.97 -9.45
C ALA A 144 18.74 -15.20 -8.71
N LEU A 145 17.85 -16.01 -8.11
CA LEU A 145 18.23 -17.26 -7.43
C LEU A 145 18.77 -18.31 -8.41
N ALA A 146 18.15 -18.46 -9.59
CA ALA A 146 18.60 -19.39 -10.62
C ALA A 146 19.98 -19.02 -11.21
N ASN A 147 20.33 -17.73 -11.22
CA ASN A 147 21.61 -17.22 -11.74
C ASN A 147 22.77 -17.31 -10.73
N GLY A 148 22.63 -18.06 -9.63
CA GLY A 148 23.71 -18.31 -8.67
C GLY A 148 24.11 -17.09 -7.82
N ALA A 149 23.35 -16.00 -7.86
CA ALA A 149 23.58 -14.87 -6.97
C ALA A 149 23.33 -15.32 -5.52
N LYS A 150 24.37 -15.28 -4.67
CA LYS A 150 24.20 -15.40 -3.21
C LYS A 150 23.33 -14.22 -2.75
N VAL A 151 22.03 -14.46 -2.64
CA VAL A 151 21.08 -13.49 -2.06
C VAL A 151 21.28 -13.44 -0.54
N ASN A 152 22.39 -12.85 -0.11
CA ASN A 152 22.58 -12.46 1.28
C ASN A 152 21.57 -11.36 1.59
N GLY A 153 20.42 -11.74 2.14
CA GLY A 153 19.51 -10.86 2.90
C GLY A 153 19.24 -9.49 2.28
N ALA A 154 19.12 -9.40 0.95
CA ALA A 154 18.75 -8.15 0.29
C ALA A 154 17.35 -7.79 0.78
N LYS A 155 17.29 -6.83 1.71
CA LYS A 155 16.05 -6.19 2.15
C LYS A 155 15.33 -5.73 0.89
N VAL A 156 14.21 -6.39 0.58
CA VAL A 156 13.37 -6.05 -0.54
C VAL A 156 12.81 -4.65 -0.27
N ASN A 157 13.20 -3.67 -1.08
CA ASN A 157 12.61 -2.34 -1.06
C ASN A 157 11.33 -2.31 -1.93
N GLY A 158 10.47 -3.31 -1.75
CA GLY A 158 9.09 -3.26 -2.22
C GLY A 158 8.27 -2.60 -1.12
N LYS A 159 8.18 -1.27 -1.12
CA LYS A 159 7.44 -0.50 -0.11
C LYS A 159 5.92 -0.62 -0.37
N ILE A 160 5.33 -1.78 -0.11
CA ILE A 160 3.88 -1.89 0.09
C ILE A 160 3.59 -1.41 1.52
N ALA A 161 3.08 -0.19 1.68
CA ALA A 161 2.45 0.19 2.95
C ALA A 161 0.99 -0.24 2.95
N ASN A 162 0.56 -0.74 4.11
CA ASN A 162 -0.64 -1.50 4.40
C ASN A 162 -0.71 -2.89 3.74
N GLY A 163 0.30 -3.71 4.05
CA GLY A 163 0.48 -5.07 3.53
C GLY A 163 1.79 -5.74 3.96
N LYS A 164 2.20 -5.65 5.24
CA LYS A 164 3.31 -6.46 5.80
C LYS A 164 3.01 -7.97 5.70
N VAL A 165 3.41 -8.64 4.63
CA VAL A 165 3.58 -10.10 4.64
C VAL A 165 4.91 -10.43 5.32
N ALA A 166 4.86 -10.85 6.57
CA ALA A 166 6.00 -11.51 7.22
C ALA A 166 5.76 -13.02 7.18
N ASN A 167 6.47 -13.73 6.30
CA ASN A 167 6.60 -15.18 6.42
C ASN A 167 8.07 -15.59 6.25
N GLY A 168 8.83 -15.43 7.34
CA GLY A 168 10.12 -16.08 7.51
C GLY A 168 9.91 -17.37 8.30
N LYS A 169 9.69 -18.49 7.59
CA LYS A 169 9.77 -19.83 8.18
C LYS A 169 11.23 -20.08 8.56
N LYS A 170 11.53 -20.19 9.86
CA LYS A 170 12.85 -20.62 10.35
C LYS A 170 13.15 -21.99 9.75
N VAL A 171 14.25 -22.10 9.00
CA VAL A 171 14.89 -23.38 8.72
C VAL A 171 16.30 -23.36 9.30
N ASN A 172 16.52 -24.23 10.28
CA ASN A 172 17.82 -24.56 10.86
C ASN A 172 18.76 -25.06 9.76
N GLY A 173 19.88 -24.37 9.56
CA GLY A 173 20.97 -24.80 8.69
C GLY A 173 22.30 -24.78 9.45
N LYS A 174 22.92 -25.95 9.55
CA LYS A 174 24.17 -26.30 10.23
C LYS A 174 25.29 -25.25 10.21
N LYS A 175 26.03 -25.19 11.32
CA LYS A 175 27.39 -24.62 11.43
C LYS A 175 28.33 -25.28 10.42
N THR A 176 29.13 -24.48 9.72
CA THR A 176 30.50 -24.84 9.30
C THR A 176 31.40 -23.60 9.35
N ASN A 177 32.58 -23.78 9.94
CA ASN A 177 33.65 -22.80 10.14
C ASN A 177 34.24 -22.28 8.82
N GLY A 178 34.79 -21.04 8.84
CA GLY A 178 35.74 -20.61 7.81
C GLY A 178 36.08 -19.12 7.77
N ALA A 179 37.24 -18.77 8.36
CA ALA A 179 38.14 -17.66 8.06
C ALA A 179 37.72 -16.19 8.35
N LYS A 180 38.49 -15.58 9.27
CA LYS A 180 38.68 -14.12 9.40
C LYS A 180 39.51 -13.60 8.23
N VAL A 181 39.17 -12.42 7.71
CA VAL A 181 40.13 -11.52 7.06
C VAL A 181 39.76 -10.07 7.38
N ASN A 182 40.73 -9.34 7.94
CA ASN A 182 40.72 -7.90 8.13
C ASN A 182 41.08 -7.21 6.81
N GLY A 183 40.44 -6.08 6.50
CA GLY A 183 40.77 -5.22 5.37
C GLY A 183 40.21 -3.82 5.55
N THR A 184 41.05 -2.83 5.35
CA THR A 184 41.00 -1.42 5.79
C THR A 184 40.10 -0.48 4.97
N ASN A 185 39.83 0.69 5.58
CA ASN A 185 39.23 1.92 5.05
C ASN A 185 39.35 2.20 3.54
N GLY A 186 38.28 2.77 2.97
CA GLY A 186 38.30 3.46 1.67
C GLY A 186 37.05 4.31 1.45
N ASN A 187 37.21 5.63 1.53
CA ASN A 187 36.23 6.64 1.13
C ASN A 187 36.00 6.58 -0.39
N GLY A 188 34.75 6.74 -0.86
CA GLY A 188 34.52 7.24 -2.22
C GLY A 188 33.31 6.69 -3.00
N LYS A 189 32.50 7.66 -3.45
CA LYS A 189 31.74 7.71 -4.72
C LYS A 189 30.43 6.92 -4.81
N SER A 190 29.34 7.68 -4.67
CA SER A 190 28.02 7.38 -5.23
C SER A 190 28.15 7.11 -6.73
N VAL A 191 27.86 5.88 -7.15
CA VAL A 191 27.69 5.50 -8.55
C VAL A 191 26.20 5.44 -8.88
N HIS A 192 25.79 6.32 -9.79
CA HIS A 192 24.54 6.25 -10.51
C HIS A 192 24.46 4.94 -11.31
N ALA A 193 23.32 4.25 -11.24
CA ALA A 193 22.95 3.21 -12.20
C ALA A 193 21.58 3.55 -12.80
N LYS A 194 21.60 4.17 -13.98
CA LYS A 194 20.48 4.13 -14.94
C LYS A 194 20.58 2.82 -15.72
N VAL A 195 19.49 2.08 -15.86
CA VAL A 195 19.35 1.06 -16.93
C VAL A 195 17.98 1.17 -17.59
N ASN A 196 18.02 1.25 -18.92
CA ASN A 196 16.96 1.61 -19.86
C ASN A 196 15.88 0.53 -20.07
N GLY A 197 14.63 0.99 -20.30
CA GLY A 197 13.93 0.74 -21.57
C GLY A 197 12.86 -0.36 -21.63
N ARG A 198 11.58 0.02 -21.57
CA ARG A 198 10.61 -0.21 -22.67
C ARG A 198 9.29 0.53 -22.42
N LYS A 199 8.97 1.45 -23.35
CA LYS A 199 7.64 2.00 -23.55
C LYS A 199 6.69 0.85 -23.91
N VAL A 200 5.55 0.74 -23.24
CA VAL A 200 4.38 0.08 -23.81
C VAL A 200 3.33 1.15 -24.06
N LYS A 201 3.31 1.67 -25.30
CA LYS A 201 2.08 2.22 -25.87
C LYS A 201 1.07 1.08 -25.90
N LYS A 202 -0.06 1.23 -25.23
CA LYS A 202 -1.26 0.51 -25.63
C LYS A 202 -2.25 1.53 -26.17
N ALA A 203 -2.18 1.71 -27.48
CA ALA A 203 -3.31 2.20 -28.24
C ALA A 203 -4.46 1.22 -28.02
N ILE A 204 -5.63 1.73 -27.66
CA ILE A 204 -6.90 1.05 -27.90
C ILE A 204 -7.61 1.93 -28.90
N ALA A 205 -7.74 1.39 -30.10
CA ALA A 205 -8.57 1.92 -31.17
C ALA A 205 -10.07 1.82 -30.78
N ASN A 206 -10.84 2.67 -31.45
CA ASN A 206 -12.29 2.67 -31.73
C ASN A 206 -12.85 4.06 -31.36
N GLY A 207 -13.45 4.85 -32.25
CA GLY A 207 -13.79 4.70 -33.65
C GLY A 207 -14.75 5.83 -34.00
N GLN A 208 -14.60 6.39 -35.20
CA GLN A 208 -15.63 6.90 -36.10
C GLN A 208 -14.96 7.22 -37.43
#